data_AF-A0A8J5EK52-F1
#
_entry.id   AF-A0A8J5EK52-F1
#
_cell.length_a   1.000
_cell.length_b   1.000
_cell.length_c   1.000
_cell.angle_alpha   90.00
_cell.angle_beta   90.00
_cell.angle_gamma   90.00
#
_symmetry.space_group_name_H-M   'P 1'
#
loop_
_entity.id
_entity.type
_entity.pdbx_description
1 polymer ?
#
loop_
_entity_poly.entity_id
_entity_poly.type
_entity_poly.pdbx_seq_one_letter_code
_entity_poly.pdbx_strand_id
1 'polypeptide(L)'
;MSAPPAYEPLLNPNDQSNLNAASAAAVRDAEDNLPADFKYDTPVVQCDIDVRNNFIKQVYTIVTAQIATTALFGAIIVFNPPITMWILEHMWVYYLTVFGSLGCLIACIWKQNSYPLNITLLGVFTLCQGLAIGTVCSLMDSKVVLQAVAITLVLFFGLTLFAFQTKYDLTSMAGILSACLWGLIGVGLVGMFVPFSSAVELIYSGIGALVFSGYILVDTQMIIRKFHPDQVIPAAINIYLDILNLFLYILRILNEINRDN
;
A
#
# COMPACT_ATOMS: atom_id res chain seq x y z
N MET A 1 -20.08 77.17 7.67
CA MET A 1 -19.30 76.32 8.60
C MET A 1 -20.05 75.01 8.74
N SER A 2 -19.58 73.94 8.09
CA SER A 2 -20.16 72.60 8.17
C SER A 2 -19.80 71.95 9.50
N ALA A 3 -20.77 71.36 10.19
CA ALA A 3 -20.56 70.68 11.48
C ALA A 3 -19.56 69.52 11.34
N PRO A 4 -18.69 69.28 12.35
CA PRO A 4 -17.77 68.15 12.33
C PRO A 4 -18.53 66.82 12.39
N PRO A 5 -17.98 65.74 11.77
CA PRO A 5 -18.64 64.43 11.74
C PRO A 5 -18.84 63.90 13.17
N ALA A 6 -20.02 63.32 13.42
CA ALA A 6 -20.34 62.70 14.69
C ALA A 6 -19.35 61.56 14.97
N TYR A 7 -18.79 61.53 16.17
CA TYR A 7 -17.89 60.46 16.60
C TYR A 7 -18.67 59.14 16.64
N GLU A 8 -18.25 58.15 15.85
CA GLU A 8 -18.76 56.79 15.99
C GLU A 8 -18.35 56.24 17.37
N PRO A 9 -19.30 55.73 18.18
CA PRO A 9 -18.96 55.18 19.48
C PRO A 9 -18.09 53.93 19.30
N LEU A 10 -16.92 53.94 19.94
CA LEU A 10 -16.03 52.78 19.98
C LEU A 10 -16.75 51.63 20.69
N LEU A 11 -16.91 50.52 19.98
CA LEU A 11 -17.49 49.28 20.52
C LEU A 11 -16.71 48.85 21.77
N ASN A 12 -17.44 48.46 22.81
CA ASN A 12 -16.84 47.92 24.03
C ASN A 12 -16.06 46.63 23.68
N PRO A 13 -14.86 46.41 24.24
CA PRO A 13 -14.07 45.20 24.05
C PRO A 13 -14.84 43.88 24.20
N ASN A 14 -15.85 43.83 25.09
CA ASN A 14 -16.69 42.64 25.27
C ASN A 14 -17.67 42.41 24.11
N ASP A 15 -18.19 43.47 23.50
CA ASP A 15 -19.06 43.35 22.33
C ASP A 15 -18.24 42.96 21.11
N GLN A 16 -17.01 43.45 21.01
CA GLN A 16 -16.08 43.13 19.94
C GLN A 16 -15.59 41.67 20.03
N SER A 17 -15.34 41.15 21.23
CA SER A 17 -14.98 39.75 21.44
C SER A 17 -16.16 38.80 21.14
N ASN A 18 -17.39 39.16 21.51
CA ASN A 18 -18.58 38.40 21.20
C ASN A 18 -18.87 38.37 19.69
N LEU A 19 -18.67 39.49 18.99
CA LEU A 19 -18.78 39.56 17.52
C LEU A 19 -17.73 38.69 16.82
N ASN A 20 -16.49 38.68 17.34
CA ASN A 20 -15.42 37.82 16.83
C ASN A 20 -15.68 36.33 17.08
N ALA A 21 -16.25 35.99 18.24
CA ALA A 21 -16.63 34.61 18.56
C ALA A 21 -17.81 34.14 17.69
N ALA A 22 -18.80 35.01 17.47
CA ALA A 22 -19.95 34.73 16.60
C ALA A 22 -19.54 34.61 15.13
N SER A 23 -18.61 35.46 14.65
CA SER A 23 -18.07 35.35 13.30
C SER A 23 -17.23 34.09 13.13
N ALA A 24 -16.39 33.75 14.09
CA ALA A 24 -15.63 32.49 14.08
C ALA A 24 -16.54 31.25 14.12
N ALA A 25 -17.65 31.30 14.86
CA ALA A 25 -18.65 30.24 14.88
C ALA A 25 -19.39 30.13 13.54
N ALA A 26 -19.77 31.26 12.94
CA ALA A 26 -20.43 31.29 11.63
C ALA A 26 -19.52 30.83 10.49
N VAL A 27 -18.22 31.15 10.55
CA VAL A 27 -17.22 30.63 9.60
C VAL A 27 -17.07 29.12 9.72
N ARG A 28 -17.02 28.61 10.96
CA ARG A 28 -16.96 27.16 11.22
C ARG A 28 -18.22 26.43 10.76
N ASP A 29 -19.40 26.99 11.03
CA ASP A 29 -20.67 26.45 10.55
C ASP A 29 -20.74 26.47 9.01
N ALA A 30 -20.18 27.48 8.34
CA ALA A 30 -20.11 27.52 6.89
C ALA A 30 -19.15 26.45 6.32
N GLU A 31 -17.99 26.22 6.96
CA GLU A 31 -17.07 25.13 6.61
C GLU A 31 -17.68 23.73 6.80
N ASP A 32 -18.48 23.55 7.85
CA ASP A 32 -19.17 22.29 8.12
C ASP A 32 -20.38 22.03 7.21
N ASN A 33 -20.97 23.09 6.65
CA ASN A 33 -22.09 23.02 5.71
C ASN A 33 -21.69 23.11 4.22
N LEU A 34 -20.40 23.00 3.89
CA LEU A 34 -19.98 22.81 2.51
C LEU A 34 -20.49 21.45 1.97
N PRO A 35 -20.98 21.39 0.72
CA PRO A 35 -21.26 20.11 0.08
C PRO A 35 -20.02 19.21 0.19
N ALA A 36 -20.20 17.93 0.53
CA ALA A 36 -19.09 16.99 0.74
C ALA A 36 -18.08 17.00 -0.42
N ASP A 37 -18.56 17.24 -1.64
CA ASP A 37 -17.77 17.37 -2.88
C ASP A 37 -16.66 18.42 -2.80
N PHE A 38 -16.79 19.46 -1.95
CA PHE A 38 -15.75 20.48 -1.73
C PHE A 38 -14.83 20.20 -0.54
N LYS A 39 -15.17 19.23 0.33
CA LYS A 39 -14.43 18.93 1.57
C LYS A 39 -13.34 17.86 1.39
N TYR A 40 -13.37 17.09 0.30
CA TYR A 40 -12.52 15.89 0.11
C TYR A 40 -11.63 15.90 -1.14
N ASP A 41 -11.64 16.98 -1.94
CA ASP A 41 -10.95 16.99 -3.23
C ASP A 41 -9.47 17.46 -3.15
N THR A 42 -8.94 17.66 -1.94
CA THR A 42 -7.56 18.11 -1.74
C THR A 42 -6.60 16.93 -1.58
N PRO A 43 -5.58 16.81 -2.45
CA PRO A 43 -4.53 15.81 -2.27
C PRO A 43 -3.76 16.03 -0.96
N VAL A 44 -3.20 14.96 -0.40
CA VAL A 44 -2.44 14.93 0.86
C VAL A 44 -1.32 15.98 0.91
N VAL A 45 -0.72 16.32 -0.23
CA VAL A 45 0.35 17.32 -0.29
C VAL A 45 -0.12 18.74 0.01
N GLN A 46 -1.40 19.03 -0.25
CA GLN A 46 -2.02 20.34 -0.03
C GLN A 46 -2.60 20.47 1.38
N CYS A 47 -2.71 19.36 2.11
CA CYS A 47 -3.18 19.34 3.50
C CYS A 47 -2.13 19.87 4.47
N ASP A 48 -2.58 20.24 5.67
CA ASP A 48 -1.69 20.61 6.76
C ASP A 48 -0.67 19.51 7.08
N ILE A 49 0.49 19.94 7.58
CA ILE A 49 1.61 19.04 7.91
C ILE A 49 1.19 17.90 8.84
N ASP A 50 0.31 18.18 9.80
CA ASP A 50 -0.19 17.21 10.77
C ASP A 50 -1.08 16.15 10.12
N VAL A 51 -1.99 16.57 9.22
CA VAL A 51 -2.85 15.68 8.46
C VAL A 51 -2.02 14.77 7.55
N ARG A 52 -1.06 15.35 6.83
CA ARG A 52 -0.15 14.59 5.96
C ARG A 52 0.66 13.57 6.74
N ASN A 53 1.25 13.97 7.85
CA ASN A 53 2.05 13.07 8.68
C ASN A 53 1.21 11.95 9.29
N ASN A 54 -0.03 12.24 9.70
CA ASN A 54 -0.95 11.23 10.20
C ASN A 54 -1.35 10.24 9.11
N PHE A 55 -1.67 10.72 7.91
CA PHE A 55 -1.97 9.85 6.76
C PHE A 55 -0.82 8.90 6.45
N ILE A 56 0.40 9.43 6.27
CA ILE A 56 1.59 8.61 5.96
C ILE A 56 1.84 7.60 7.08
N LYS A 57 1.82 8.03 8.35
CA LYS A 57 1.98 7.11 9.49
C LYS A 57 0.94 6.00 9.49
N GLN A 58 -0.32 6.33 9.19
CA GLN A 58 -1.41 5.36 9.19
C GLN A 58 -1.23 4.32 8.07
N VAL A 59 -0.89 4.75 6.85
CA VAL A 59 -0.58 3.85 5.72
C VAL A 59 0.54 2.88 6.09
N TYR A 60 1.69 3.39 6.55
CA TYR A 60 2.84 2.54 6.89
C TYR A 60 2.61 1.68 8.15
N THR A 61 1.77 2.11 9.09
CA THR A 61 1.36 1.27 10.23
C THR A 61 0.56 0.06 9.75
N ILE A 62 -0.39 0.28 8.84
CA ILE A 62 -1.17 -0.80 8.23
C ILE A 62 -0.26 -1.74 7.45
N VAL A 63 0.59 -1.22 6.56
CA VAL A 63 1.54 -2.02 5.77
C VAL A 63 2.43 -2.87 6.69
N THR A 64 2.96 -2.28 7.77
CA THR A 64 3.80 -3.00 8.73
C THR A 64 3.03 -4.15 9.39
N ALA A 65 1.78 -3.92 9.81
CA ALA A 65 0.93 -4.97 10.35
C ALA A 65 0.62 -6.07 9.33
N GLN A 66 0.41 -5.71 8.05
CA GLN A 66 0.18 -6.68 6.98
C GLN A 66 1.41 -7.55 6.72
N ILE A 67 2.60 -6.96 6.64
CA ILE A 67 3.86 -7.68 6.46
C ILE A 67 4.15 -8.57 7.67
N ALA A 68 3.99 -8.06 8.89
CA ALA A 68 4.19 -8.85 10.11
C ALA A 68 3.24 -10.07 10.17
N THR A 69 1.96 -9.86 9.83
CA THR A 69 0.97 -10.95 9.78
C THR A 69 1.33 -11.98 8.71
N THR A 70 1.71 -11.51 7.51
CA THR A 70 2.10 -12.40 6.39
C THR A 70 3.33 -13.23 6.76
N ALA A 71 4.35 -12.60 7.37
CA ALA A 71 5.57 -13.25 7.82
C ALA A 71 5.28 -14.27 8.94
N LEU A 72 4.40 -13.94 9.89
CA LEU A 72 3.98 -14.86 10.96
C LEU A 72 3.30 -16.11 10.38
N PHE A 73 2.35 -15.93 9.46
CA PHE A 73 1.68 -17.05 8.79
C PHE A 73 2.67 -17.89 7.99
N GLY A 74 3.56 -17.27 7.23
CA GLY A 74 4.62 -17.96 6.51
C GLY A 74 5.53 -18.77 7.43
N ALA A 75 5.96 -18.20 8.56
CA ALA A 75 6.77 -18.90 9.55
C ALA A 75 6.03 -20.09 10.18
N ILE A 76 4.75 -19.92 10.55
CA ILE A 76 3.94 -21.01 11.09
C ILE A 76 3.86 -22.16 10.08
N ILE A 77 3.64 -21.88 8.80
CA ILE A 77 3.54 -22.94 7.78
C ILE A 77 4.90 -23.62 7.59
N VAL A 78 5.97 -22.85 7.34
CA VAL A 78 7.31 -23.37 7.01
C VAL A 78 7.94 -24.15 8.16
N PHE A 79 7.79 -23.71 9.41
CA PHE A 79 8.41 -24.37 10.57
C PHE A 79 7.58 -25.51 11.17
N ASN A 80 6.35 -25.73 10.70
CA ASN A 80 5.49 -26.83 11.17
C ASN A 80 5.18 -27.81 10.02
N PRO A 81 5.95 -28.90 9.88
CA PRO A 81 5.73 -29.91 8.85
C PRO A 81 4.30 -30.47 8.77
N PRO A 82 3.58 -30.72 9.89
CA PRO A 82 2.19 -31.21 9.81
C PRO A 82 1.25 -30.25 9.08
N ILE A 83 1.44 -28.93 9.27
CA ILE A 83 0.63 -27.90 8.62
C ILE A 83 0.95 -27.86 7.13
N THR A 84 2.24 -27.86 6.77
CA THR A 84 2.67 -27.90 5.37
C THR A 84 2.10 -29.12 4.64
N MET A 85 2.23 -30.32 5.21
CA MET A 85 1.70 -31.54 4.61
C MET A 85 0.18 -31.46 4.41
N TRP A 86 -0.55 -30.97 5.41
CA TRP A 86 -2.00 -30.80 5.31
C TRP A 86 -2.40 -29.81 4.21
N ILE A 87 -1.69 -28.68 4.06
CA ILE A 87 -1.94 -27.69 3.00
C ILE A 87 -1.70 -28.30 1.62
N LEU A 88 -0.61 -29.06 1.44
CA LEU A 88 -0.24 -29.65 0.15
C LEU A 88 -1.17 -30.81 -0.24
N GLU A 89 -1.74 -31.53 0.72
CA GLU A 89 -2.71 -32.60 0.47
C GLU A 89 -4.06 -32.04 -0.01
N HIS A 90 -4.44 -30.85 0.47
CA HIS A 90 -5.74 -30.25 0.20
C HIS A 90 -5.68 -29.22 -0.93
N MET A 91 -5.86 -29.68 -2.18
CA MET A 91 -5.85 -28.81 -3.38
C MET A 91 -6.84 -27.63 -3.31
N TRP A 92 -7.91 -27.73 -2.53
CA TRP A 92 -8.85 -26.61 -2.36
C TRP A 92 -8.19 -25.39 -1.68
N VAL A 93 -7.15 -25.58 -0.86
CA VAL A 93 -6.41 -24.47 -0.21
C VAL A 93 -5.69 -23.63 -1.27
N TYR A 94 -5.15 -24.26 -2.31
CA TYR A 94 -4.54 -23.56 -3.44
C TYR A 94 -5.58 -22.70 -4.19
N TYR A 95 -6.74 -23.28 -4.54
CA TYR A 95 -7.79 -22.51 -5.22
C TYR A 95 -8.36 -21.40 -4.33
N LEU A 96 -8.52 -21.66 -3.03
CA LEU A 96 -8.97 -20.66 -2.06
C LEU A 96 -7.99 -19.50 -1.96
N THR A 97 -6.69 -19.76 -1.93
CA THR A 97 -5.69 -18.68 -1.83
C THR A 97 -5.64 -17.84 -3.10
N VAL A 98 -5.71 -18.45 -4.29
CA VAL A 98 -5.72 -17.73 -5.57
C VAL A 98 -7.01 -16.94 -5.77
N PHE A 99 -8.18 -17.58 -5.75
CA PHE A 99 -9.45 -16.90 -6.02
C PHE A 99 -9.91 -16.04 -4.84
N GLY A 100 -9.62 -16.48 -3.60
CA GLY A 100 -9.95 -15.72 -2.39
C GLY A 100 -9.13 -14.44 -2.28
N SER A 101 -7.82 -14.46 -2.58
CA SER A 101 -7.02 -13.23 -2.57
C SER A 101 -7.49 -12.22 -3.63
N LEU A 102 -7.82 -12.68 -4.84
CA LEU A 102 -8.36 -11.81 -5.90
C LEU A 102 -9.74 -11.24 -5.54
N GLY A 103 -10.64 -12.09 -5.04
CA GLY A 103 -11.98 -11.66 -4.60
C GLY A 103 -11.92 -10.66 -3.44
N CYS A 104 -11.04 -10.90 -2.47
CA CYS A 104 -10.83 -9.97 -1.35
C CYS A 104 -10.22 -8.65 -1.81
N LEU A 105 -9.29 -8.68 -2.77
CA LEU A 105 -8.72 -7.46 -3.35
C LEU A 105 -9.80 -6.59 -4.01
N ILE A 106 -10.64 -7.20 -4.85
CA ILE A 106 -11.75 -6.50 -5.52
C ILE A 106 -12.73 -5.95 -4.48
N ALA A 107 -13.06 -6.73 -3.45
CA ALA A 107 -13.93 -6.30 -2.36
C ALA A 107 -13.33 -5.12 -1.58
N CYS A 108 -12.03 -5.13 -1.28
CA CYS A 108 -11.33 -4.02 -0.62
C CYS A 108 -11.44 -2.73 -1.44
N ILE A 109 -11.24 -2.80 -2.76
CA ILE A 109 -11.34 -1.64 -3.65
C ILE A 109 -12.78 -1.12 -3.70
N TRP A 110 -13.77 -2.01 -3.85
CA TRP A 110 -15.17 -1.61 -3.95
C TRP A 110 -15.71 -1.00 -2.66
N LYS A 111 -15.26 -1.51 -1.51
CA LYS A 111 -15.78 -1.16 -0.18
C LYS A 111 -14.83 -0.24 0.62
N GLN A 112 -13.85 0.38 -0.04
CA GLN A 112 -12.78 1.17 0.59
C GLN A 112 -13.27 2.30 1.52
N ASN A 113 -14.39 2.94 1.17
CA ASN A 113 -14.92 4.12 1.89
C ASN A 113 -15.86 3.77 3.05
N SER A 114 -16.12 2.49 3.32
CA SER A 114 -17.04 2.12 4.40
C SER A 114 -16.34 1.52 5.61
N TYR A 115 -16.20 2.35 6.63
CA TYR A 115 -15.76 1.92 7.95
C TYR A 115 -16.90 1.24 8.74
N PRO A 116 -16.65 0.15 9.53
CA PRO A 116 -15.37 -0.54 9.75
C PRO A 116 -15.08 -1.67 8.75
N LEU A 117 -15.97 -1.89 7.77
CA LEU A 117 -15.92 -3.05 6.88
C LEU A 117 -14.63 -3.09 6.04
N ASN A 118 -14.12 -1.93 5.63
CA ASN A 118 -12.86 -1.80 4.90
C ASN A 118 -11.66 -2.41 5.64
N ILE A 119 -11.54 -2.19 6.96
CA ILE A 119 -10.45 -2.76 7.78
C ILE A 119 -10.62 -4.27 7.95
N THR A 120 -11.86 -4.75 8.15
CA THR A 120 -12.12 -6.18 8.25
C THR A 120 -11.77 -6.90 6.95
N LEU A 121 -12.19 -6.37 5.80
CA LEU A 121 -11.84 -6.92 4.48
C LEU A 121 -10.33 -6.92 4.27
N LEU A 122 -9.63 -5.84 4.67
CA LEU A 122 -8.18 -5.76 4.57
C LEU A 122 -7.50 -6.85 5.40
N GLY A 123 -7.98 -7.08 6.63
CA GLY A 123 -7.49 -8.17 7.48
C GLY A 123 -7.68 -9.54 6.83
N VAL A 124 -8.88 -9.82 6.30
CA VAL A 124 -9.15 -11.09 5.57
C VAL A 124 -8.25 -11.23 4.35
N PHE A 125 -8.08 -10.16 3.57
CA PHE A 125 -7.18 -10.12 2.43
C PHE A 125 -5.74 -10.46 2.82
N THR A 126 -5.23 -9.86 3.90
CA THR A 126 -3.89 -10.13 4.43
C THR A 126 -3.73 -11.57 4.91
N LEU A 127 -4.75 -12.16 5.53
CA LEU A 127 -4.72 -13.58 5.93
C LEU A 127 -4.69 -14.51 4.71
N CYS A 128 -5.51 -14.23 3.69
CA CYS A 128 -5.47 -14.97 2.43
C CYS A 128 -4.10 -14.89 1.75
N GLN A 129 -3.48 -13.71 1.75
CA GLN A 129 -2.12 -13.53 1.23
C GLN A 129 -1.05 -14.24 2.07
N GLY A 130 -1.17 -14.20 3.40
CA GLY A 130 -0.32 -14.96 4.32
C GLY A 130 -0.34 -16.46 4.03
N LEU A 131 -1.53 -17.03 3.78
CA LEU A 131 -1.68 -18.42 3.37
C LEU A 131 -1.10 -18.69 1.98
N ALA A 132 -1.35 -17.81 1.00
CA ALA A 132 -0.82 -17.94 -0.36
C ALA A 132 0.71 -17.97 -0.37
N ILE A 133 1.33 -16.96 0.25
CA ILE A 133 2.79 -16.83 0.30
C ILE A 133 3.40 -17.91 1.17
N GLY A 134 2.80 -18.23 2.32
CA GLY A 134 3.28 -19.31 3.18
C GLY A 134 3.29 -20.66 2.48
N THR A 135 2.29 -20.94 1.64
CA THR A 135 2.26 -22.15 0.79
C THR A 135 3.42 -22.15 -0.20
N VAL A 136 3.70 -21.03 -0.89
CA VAL A 136 4.84 -20.92 -1.81
C VAL A 136 6.17 -21.12 -1.08
N CYS A 137 6.36 -20.48 0.08
CA CYS A 137 7.56 -20.62 0.89
C CYS A 137 7.76 -22.05 1.42
N SER A 138 6.67 -22.79 1.67
CA SER A 138 6.74 -24.17 2.16
C SER A 138 7.35 -25.15 1.15
N LEU A 139 7.37 -24.79 -0.13
CA LEU A 139 7.94 -25.57 -1.23
C LEU A 139 9.44 -25.30 -1.44
N MET A 140 10.04 -24.41 -0.65
CA MET A 140 11.42 -23.94 -0.82
C MET A 140 12.23 -24.17 0.46
N ASP A 141 13.55 -24.17 0.34
CA ASP A 141 14.43 -24.25 1.51
C ASP A 141 14.24 -23.02 2.41
N SER A 142 13.97 -23.26 3.68
CA SER A 142 13.85 -22.24 4.73
C SER A 142 14.99 -21.21 4.75
N LYS A 143 16.23 -21.61 4.40
CA LYS A 143 17.38 -20.71 4.29
C LYS A 143 17.22 -19.73 3.13
N VAL A 144 16.76 -20.21 1.99
CA VAL A 144 16.48 -19.39 0.79
C VAL A 144 15.35 -18.41 1.09
N VAL A 145 14.29 -18.88 1.77
CA VAL A 145 13.18 -18.02 2.22
C VAL A 145 13.69 -16.90 3.13
N LEU A 146 14.52 -17.21 4.12
CA LEU A 146 15.06 -16.21 5.04
C LEU A 146 15.96 -15.18 4.34
N GLN A 147 16.79 -15.62 3.40
CA GLN A 147 17.61 -14.73 2.56
C GLN A 147 16.75 -13.80 1.72
N ALA A 148 15.68 -14.31 1.11
CA ALA A 148 14.76 -13.50 0.32
C ALA A 148 14.09 -12.44 1.19
N VAL A 149 13.59 -12.79 2.38
CA VAL A 149 13.01 -11.82 3.33
C VAL A 149 14.00 -10.72 3.67
N ALA A 150 15.25 -11.07 3.99
CA ALA A 150 16.28 -10.09 4.35
C ALA A 150 16.58 -9.12 3.20
N ILE A 151 16.74 -9.63 1.98
CA ILE A 151 17.00 -8.80 0.78
C ILE A 151 15.80 -7.90 0.49
N THR A 152 14.58 -8.41 0.54
CA THR A 152 13.38 -7.60 0.29
C THR A 152 13.24 -6.49 1.32
N LEU A 153 13.51 -6.73 2.60
CA LEU A 153 13.46 -5.67 3.62
C LEU A 153 14.50 -4.58 3.32
N VAL A 154 15.74 -4.95 3.00
CA VAL A 154 16.80 -3.98 2.65
C VAL A 154 16.40 -3.15 1.43
N LEU A 155 15.89 -3.79 0.37
CA LEU A 155 15.43 -3.08 -0.82
C LEU A 155 14.25 -2.18 -0.53
N PHE A 156 13.23 -2.68 0.17
CA PHE A 156 12.03 -1.91 0.52
C PHE A 156 12.39 -0.67 1.33
N PHE A 157 13.16 -0.81 2.41
CA PHE A 157 13.56 0.33 3.24
C PHE A 157 14.47 1.30 2.46
N GLY A 158 15.44 0.79 1.71
CA GLY A 158 16.34 1.62 0.90
C GLY A 158 15.62 2.44 -0.16
N LEU A 159 14.73 1.80 -0.92
CA LEU A 159 13.93 2.44 -1.96
C LEU A 159 12.93 3.43 -1.36
N THR A 160 12.24 3.05 -0.30
CA THR A 160 11.28 3.93 0.40
C THR A 160 11.98 5.18 0.94
N LEU A 161 13.13 5.03 1.61
CA LEU A 161 13.92 6.17 2.10
C LEU A 161 14.42 7.07 0.97
N PHE A 162 14.87 6.48 -0.13
CA PHE A 162 15.26 7.22 -1.33
C PHE A 162 14.06 7.99 -1.92
N ALA A 163 12.90 7.36 -2.01
CA ALA A 163 11.67 7.98 -2.48
C ALA A 163 11.24 9.12 -1.56
N PHE A 164 11.37 9.04 -0.23
CA PHE A 164 11.06 10.17 0.64
C PHE A 164 11.97 11.40 0.43
N GLN A 165 13.23 11.18 0.03
CA GLN A 165 14.24 12.24 -0.07
C GLN A 165 14.40 12.81 -1.47
N THR A 166 14.00 12.05 -2.50
CA THR A 166 14.23 12.44 -3.88
C THR A 166 13.39 13.65 -4.29
N LYS A 167 14.02 14.57 -5.03
CA LYS A 167 13.35 15.74 -5.62
C LYS A 167 12.70 15.42 -6.97
N TYR A 168 13.15 14.35 -7.62
CA TYR A 168 12.62 13.91 -8.91
C TYR A 168 11.17 13.42 -8.76
N ASP A 169 10.32 13.76 -9.73
CA ASP A 169 8.94 13.26 -9.76
C ASP A 169 8.88 11.88 -10.42
N LEU A 170 8.98 10.85 -9.59
CA LEU A 170 8.92 9.46 -10.04
C LEU A 170 7.50 9.05 -10.44
N THR A 171 6.45 9.79 -10.04
CA THR A 171 5.06 9.45 -10.38
C THR A 171 4.79 9.46 -11.89
N SER A 172 5.60 10.21 -12.64
CA SER A 172 5.57 10.23 -14.12
C SER A 172 5.86 8.86 -14.76
N MET A 173 6.59 7.98 -14.06
CA MET A 173 6.97 6.66 -14.57
C MET A 173 5.86 5.61 -14.38
N ALA A 174 4.78 5.93 -13.64
CA ALA A 174 3.70 5.00 -13.31
C ALA A 174 3.08 4.32 -14.56
N GLY A 175 2.94 5.06 -15.66
CA GLY A 175 2.40 4.53 -16.92
C GLY A 175 3.31 3.48 -17.56
N ILE A 176 4.63 3.69 -17.53
CA ILE A 176 5.62 2.74 -18.06
C ILE A 176 5.63 1.48 -17.20
N LEU A 177 5.64 1.63 -15.87
CA LEU A 177 5.60 0.49 -14.94
C LEU A 177 4.31 -0.33 -15.13
N SER A 178 3.18 0.33 -15.34
CA SER A 178 1.91 -0.32 -15.65
C SER A 178 1.95 -1.14 -16.93
N ALA A 179 2.59 -0.63 -17.99
CA ALA A 179 2.81 -1.40 -19.21
C ALA A 179 3.72 -2.62 -18.97
N CYS A 180 4.80 -2.46 -18.18
CA CYS A 180 5.68 -3.56 -17.80
C CYS A 180 4.94 -4.63 -16.96
N LEU A 181 4.06 -4.22 -16.04
CA LEU A 181 3.25 -5.13 -15.24
C LEU A 181 2.34 -5.99 -16.11
N TRP A 182 1.65 -5.40 -17.08
CA TRP A 182 0.85 -6.16 -18.05
C TRP A 182 1.70 -7.16 -18.86
N GLY A 183 2.92 -6.77 -19.21
CA GLY A 183 3.89 -7.68 -19.83
C GLY A 183 4.25 -8.87 -18.92
N LEU A 184 4.55 -8.61 -17.64
CA LEU A 184 4.86 -9.66 -16.66
C LEU A 184 3.69 -10.61 -16.43
N ILE A 185 2.46 -10.08 -16.38
CA ILE A 185 1.23 -10.89 -16.28
C ILE A 185 1.06 -11.75 -17.53
N GLY A 186 1.22 -11.17 -18.73
CA GLY A 186 1.11 -11.90 -19.99
C GLY A 186 2.10 -13.05 -20.10
N VAL A 187 3.38 -12.81 -19.77
CA VAL A 187 4.41 -13.86 -19.74
C VAL A 187 4.11 -14.90 -18.65
N GLY A 188 3.64 -14.47 -17.48
CA GLY A 188 3.24 -15.36 -16.39
C GLY A 188 2.09 -16.30 -16.78
N LEU A 189 1.11 -15.80 -17.53
CA LEU A 189 0.00 -16.61 -18.06
C LEU A 189 0.48 -17.63 -19.10
N VAL A 190 1.38 -17.25 -20.00
CA VAL A 190 1.99 -18.20 -20.95
C VAL A 190 2.78 -19.28 -20.20
N GLY A 191 3.50 -18.89 -19.15
CA GLY A 191 4.27 -19.79 -18.29
C GLY A 191 3.44 -20.85 -17.57
N MET A 192 2.12 -20.64 -17.40
CA MET A 192 1.22 -21.66 -16.87
C MET A 192 1.02 -22.85 -17.82
N PHE A 193 1.15 -22.62 -19.14
CA PHE A 193 0.95 -23.65 -20.17
C PHE A 193 2.26 -24.17 -20.76
N VAL A 194 3.31 -23.34 -20.77
CA VAL A 194 4.60 -23.64 -21.38
C VAL A 194 5.70 -23.49 -20.33
N PRO A 195 6.42 -24.57 -19.95
CA PRO A 195 7.54 -24.47 -19.02
C PRO A 195 8.69 -23.72 -19.67
N PHE A 196 9.30 -22.80 -18.94
CA PHE A 196 10.47 -22.04 -19.37
C PHE A 196 11.77 -22.70 -18.92
N SER A 197 12.89 -22.33 -19.54
CA SER A 197 14.20 -22.74 -19.07
C SER A 197 14.61 -21.93 -17.84
N SER A 198 15.49 -22.50 -17.00
CA SER A 198 16.07 -21.85 -15.82
C SER A 198 16.59 -20.44 -16.10
N ALA A 199 17.32 -20.26 -17.21
CA ALA A 199 17.83 -18.95 -17.62
C ALA A 199 16.71 -17.93 -17.90
N VAL A 200 15.62 -18.36 -18.54
CA VAL A 200 14.47 -17.49 -18.83
C VAL A 200 13.71 -17.15 -17.54
N GLU A 201 13.56 -18.10 -16.63
CA GLU A 201 12.94 -17.84 -15.32
C GLU A 201 13.74 -16.86 -14.46
N LEU A 202 15.07 -16.95 -14.51
CA LEU A 202 15.97 -16.02 -13.82
C LEU A 202 15.87 -14.60 -14.41
N ILE A 203 15.86 -14.47 -15.74
CA ILE A 203 15.69 -13.17 -16.40
C ILE A 203 14.30 -12.59 -16.10
N TYR A 204 13.24 -13.39 -16.22
CA TYR A 204 11.88 -13.00 -15.92
C TYR A 204 11.75 -12.49 -14.49
N SER A 205 12.34 -13.19 -13.53
CA SER A 205 12.30 -12.80 -12.13
C SER A 205 13.17 -11.58 -11.81
N GLY A 206 14.31 -11.42 -12.47
CA GLY A 206 15.12 -10.20 -12.40
C GLY A 206 14.37 -8.96 -12.89
N ILE A 207 13.70 -9.07 -14.05
CA ILE A 207 12.85 -7.98 -14.58
C ILE A 207 11.69 -7.70 -13.63
N GLY A 208 11.02 -8.75 -13.12
CA GLY A 208 9.97 -8.62 -12.11
C GLY A 208 10.43 -7.84 -10.87
N ALA A 209 11.56 -8.24 -10.29
CA ALA A 209 12.13 -7.56 -9.12
C ALA A 209 12.43 -6.08 -9.40
N LEU A 210 12.96 -5.73 -10.59
CA LEU A 210 13.19 -4.33 -10.97
C LEU A 210 11.89 -3.54 -11.13
N VAL A 211 10.87 -4.13 -11.75
CA VAL A 211 9.56 -3.48 -11.95
C VAL A 211 8.91 -3.19 -10.60
N PHE A 212 8.86 -4.16 -9.69
CA PHE A 212 8.26 -3.96 -8.37
C PHE A 212 9.12 -3.07 -7.45
N SER A 213 10.44 -3.07 -7.61
CA SER A 213 11.30 -2.05 -6.98
C SER A 213 10.96 -0.64 -7.48
N GLY A 214 10.69 -0.49 -8.78
CA GLY A 214 10.19 0.76 -9.35
C GLY A 214 8.83 1.14 -8.77
N TYR A 215 7.91 0.20 -8.61
CA TYR A 215 6.58 0.48 -8.04
C TYR A 215 6.69 0.99 -6.61
N ILE A 216 7.53 0.41 -5.75
CA ILE A 216 7.79 0.93 -4.40
C ILE A 216 8.17 2.42 -4.44
N LEU A 217 9.02 2.83 -5.38
CA LEU A 217 9.41 4.23 -5.55
C LEU A 217 8.23 5.12 -5.97
N VAL A 218 7.48 4.68 -6.97
CA VAL A 218 6.32 5.40 -7.54
C VAL A 218 5.20 5.51 -6.52
N ASP A 219 4.84 4.41 -5.86
CA ASP A 219 3.75 4.32 -4.91
C ASP A 219 4.06 5.08 -3.63
N THR A 220 5.32 5.06 -3.16
CA THR A 220 5.76 5.92 -2.06
C THR A 220 5.60 7.40 -2.43
N GLN A 221 5.98 7.79 -3.65
CA GLN A 221 5.80 9.16 -4.14
C GLN A 221 4.32 9.54 -4.32
N MET A 222 3.47 8.60 -4.76
CA MET A 222 2.03 8.81 -4.84
C MET A 222 1.43 9.04 -3.44
N ILE A 223 1.83 8.28 -2.42
CA ILE A 223 1.37 8.46 -1.02
C ILE A 223 1.69 9.87 -0.51
N ILE A 224 2.86 10.40 -0.86
CA ILE A 224 3.28 11.73 -0.40
C ILE A 224 2.54 12.84 -1.16
N ARG A 225 2.23 12.64 -2.45
CA ARG A 225 1.88 13.72 -3.37
C ARG A 225 0.45 13.70 -3.94
N LYS A 226 -0.12 12.51 -4.13
CA LYS A 226 -1.28 12.30 -5.02
C LYS A 226 -2.50 11.70 -4.32
N PHE A 227 -2.31 10.83 -3.33
CA PHE A 227 -3.44 10.26 -2.59
C PHE A 227 -4.21 11.33 -1.81
N HIS A 228 -5.47 11.03 -1.50
CA HIS A 228 -6.31 11.82 -0.60
C HIS A 228 -6.27 11.23 0.82
N PRO A 229 -6.48 12.02 1.89
CA PRO A 229 -6.36 11.55 3.27
C PRO A 229 -7.32 10.41 3.66
N ASP A 230 -8.41 10.23 2.93
CA ASP A 230 -9.40 9.15 3.09
C ASP A 230 -8.97 7.83 2.42
N GLN A 231 -8.00 7.89 1.50
CA GLN A 231 -7.53 6.76 0.70
C GLN A 231 -6.40 5.97 1.36
N VAL A 232 -6.48 5.78 2.68
CA VAL A 232 -5.46 5.05 3.44
C VAL A 232 -5.38 3.57 3.04
N ILE A 233 -6.54 2.94 2.85
CA ILE A 233 -6.66 1.51 2.51
C ILE A 233 -6.06 1.18 1.14
N PRO A 234 -6.45 1.83 0.03
CA PRO A 234 -5.86 1.56 -1.28
C PRO A 234 -4.35 1.88 -1.29
N ALA A 235 -3.91 2.96 -0.63
CA ALA A 235 -2.49 3.28 -0.51
C ALA A 235 -1.69 2.17 0.20
N ALA A 236 -2.24 1.59 1.27
CA ALA A 236 -1.61 0.48 1.97
C ALA A 236 -1.58 -0.81 1.14
N ILE A 237 -2.66 -1.13 0.44
CA ILE A 237 -2.75 -2.31 -0.44
C ILE A 237 -1.68 -2.26 -1.53
N ASN A 238 -1.51 -1.10 -2.15
CA ASN A 238 -0.52 -0.86 -3.19
C ASN A 238 0.91 -1.20 -2.73
N ILE A 239 1.38 -0.52 -1.69
CA ILE A 239 2.72 -0.76 -1.13
C ILE A 239 2.87 -2.22 -0.64
N TYR A 240 1.83 -2.77 -0.02
CA TYR A 240 1.85 -4.16 0.42
C TYR A 240 2.05 -5.13 -0.74
N LEU A 241 1.28 -4.98 -1.83
CA LEU A 241 1.41 -5.80 -3.03
C LEU A 241 2.79 -5.64 -3.69
N ASP A 242 3.35 -4.43 -3.70
CA ASP A 242 4.68 -4.21 -4.25
C ASP A 242 5.76 -4.95 -3.46
N ILE A 243 5.70 -4.91 -2.13
CA ILE A 243 6.61 -5.64 -1.25
C ILE A 243 6.47 -7.16 -1.46
N LEU A 244 5.22 -7.66 -1.50
CA LEU A 244 4.98 -9.10 -1.67
C LEU A 244 5.45 -9.61 -3.02
N ASN A 245 5.18 -8.89 -4.10
CA ASN A 245 5.64 -9.29 -5.42
C ASN A 245 7.15 -9.20 -5.53
N LEU A 246 7.78 -8.13 -5.02
CA LEU A 246 9.23 -8.04 -4.92
C LEU A 246 9.81 -9.24 -4.16
N PHE A 247 9.23 -9.61 -3.02
CA PHE A 247 9.61 -10.80 -2.26
C PHE A 247 9.53 -12.07 -3.10
N LEU A 248 8.40 -12.33 -3.78
CA LEU A 248 8.22 -13.53 -4.59
C LEU A 248 9.22 -13.61 -5.75
N TYR A 249 9.55 -12.47 -6.38
CA TYR A 249 10.57 -12.43 -7.43
C TYR A 249 11.99 -12.66 -6.90
N ILE A 250 12.37 -12.03 -5.79
CA ILE A 250 13.66 -12.28 -5.13
C ILE A 250 13.77 -13.75 -4.69
N LEU A 251 12.69 -14.28 -4.10
CA LEU A 251 12.60 -15.68 -3.68
C LEU A 251 12.80 -16.62 -4.87
N ARG A 252 12.17 -16.34 -6.01
CA ARG A 252 12.36 -17.12 -7.25
C ARG A 252 13.80 -17.06 -7.76
N ILE A 253 14.42 -15.88 -7.78
CA ILE A 253 15.83 -15.71 -8.19
C ILE A 253 16.73 -16.60 -7.34
N LEU A 254 16.61 -16.51 -6.00
CA LEU A 254 17.47 -17.28 -5.10
C LEU A 254 17.20 -18.79 -5.20
N ASN A 255 15.94 -19.20 -5.37
CA ASN A 255 15.59 -20.59 -5.54
C ASN A 255 16.22 -21.18 -6.81
N GLU A 256 16.21 -20.45 -7.93
CA GLU A 256 16.82 -20.93 -9.16
C GLU A 256 18.34 -21.01 -9.08
N ILE A 257 18.99 -20.00 -8.47
CA ILE A 257 20.43 -20.03 -8.20
C ILE A 257 20.80 -21.20 -7.28
N ASN A 258 19.96 -21.52 -6.29
CA ASN A 258 20.23 -22.63 -5.37
C ASN A 258 20.15 -23.99 -6.08
N ARG A 259 19.22 -24.16 -7.03
CA ARG A 259 19.06 -25.40 -7.80
C ARG A 259 20.22 -25.71 -8.74
N ASP A 260 20.94 -24.68 -9.19
CA ASP A 260 22.08 -24.78 -10.11
C ASP A 260 23.44 -25.04 -9.41
N ASN A 261 23.50 -24.98 -8.06
CA ASN A 261 24.71 -25.25 -7.26
C ASN A 261 24.67 -26.63 -6.61
#